data_AF-A0A0B1S6D6-F1
#
_entry.id   AF-A0A0B1S6D6-F1
#
_cell.length_a   1.000
_cell.length_b   1.000
_cell.length_c   1.000
_cell.angle_alpha   90.00
_cell.angle_beta   90.00
_cell.angle_gamma   90.00
#
_symmetry.space_group_name_H-M   'P 1'
#
loop_
_entity.id
_entity.type
_entity.pdbx_description
1 polymer ?
#
loop_
_entity_poly.entity_id
_entity_poly.type
_entity_poly.pdbx_seq_one_letter_code
_entity_poly.pdbx_strand_id
1 'polypeptide(L)'
;MRELNSGGTADEQMKQLAISACPLTCGYCCLTPAYKCANKQFPRIACAALTSDMCKDPTWKQIIAEDCPNICGFCQEGEIHKVFLRLSLAKFKVTTNSTQLRLAL
;
A
#
# COMPACT_ATOMS: atom_id res chain seq x y z
N MET A 1 16.32 1.44 -32.25
CA MET A 1 16.49 2.20 -31.00
C MET A 1 16.44 3.67 -31.38
N ARG A 2 15.37 4.40 -31.05
CA ARG A 2 15.26 5.83 -31.37
C ARG A 2 15.92 6.63 -30.26
N GLU A 3 16.84 7.48 -30.68
CA GLU A 3 17.60 8.42 -29.86
C GLU A 3 16.66 9.49 -29.29
N LEU A 4 16.75 9.75 -27.98
CA LEU A 4 16.12 10.90 -27.34
C LEU A 4 17.20 11.94 -27.04
N ASN A 5 17.42 12.81 -28.01
CA ASN A 5 17.93 14.16 -27.79
C ASN A 5 16.70 15.08 -27.74
N SER A 6 16.25 15.52 -26.55
CA SER A 6 15.26 16.60 -26.46
C SER A 6 15.25 17.20 -25.06
N GLY A 7 15.83 18.39 -24.93
CA GLY A 7 15.88 19.14 -23.68
C GLY A 7 14.52 19.43 -23.03
N GLY A 8 14.45 19.15 -21.74
CA GLY A 8 13.84 20.01 -20.72
C GLY A 8 12.31 20.01 -20.57
N THR A 9 11.53 19.79 -21.63
CA THR A 9 10.05 19.89 -21.56
C THR A 9 9.37 18.53 -21.75
N ALA A 10 9.79 17.73 -22.72
CA ALA A 10 9.25 16.38 -22.94
C ALA A 10 9.58 15.43 -21.77
N ASP A 11 10.80 15.51 -21.23
CA ASP A 11 11.22 14.70 -20.09
C ASP A 11 10.41 15.02 -18.82
N GLU A 12 10.18 16.31 -18.55
CA GLU A 12 9.37 16.73 -17.41
C GLU A 12 7.89 16.32 -17.59
N GLN A 13 7.35 16.38 -18.80
CA GLN A 13 6.00 15.87 -19.07
C GLN A 13 5.90 14.36 -18.86
N MET A 14 6.88 13.57 -19.33
CA MET A 14 6.91 12.12 -19.09
C MET A 14 7.03 11.80 -17.60
N LYS A 15 7.83 12.57 -16.87
CA LYS A 15 7.96 12.44 -15.41
C LYS A 15 6.65 12.77 -14.69
N GLN A 16 5.96 13.84 -15.06
CA GLN A 16 4.64 14.15 -14.49
C GLN A 16 3.63 13.04 -14.77
N LEU A 17 3.61 12.50 -15.99
CA LEU A 17 2.76 11.36 -16.33
C LEU A 17 3.12 10.12 -15.51
N ALA A 18 4.42 9.85 -15.31
CA ALA A 18 4.88 8.73 -14.52
C ALA A 18 4.50 8.86 -13.04
N ILE A 19 4.57 10.08 -12.48
CA ILE A 19 4.11 10.41 -11.13
C ILE A 19 2.59 10.20 -11.01
N SER A 20 1.80 10.63 -11.99
CA SER A 20 0.34 10.58 -11.89
C SER A 20 -0.29 9.23 -12.25
N ALA A 21 0.26 8.53 -13.26
CA ALA A 21 -0.37 7.33 -13.83
C ALA A 21 0.21 6.01 -13.31
N CYS A 22 1.51 5.97 -13.00
CA CYS A 22 2.21 4.74 -12.61
C CYS A 22 3.24 4.94 -11.49
N PRO A 23 2.94 5.69 -10.40
CA PRO A 23 3.96 6.10 -9.45
C PRO A 23 4.74 4.92 -8.84
N LEU A 24 4.08 3.79 -8.57
CA LEU A 24 4.75 2.60 -8.05
C LEU A 24 5.68 1.94 -9.08
N THR A 25 5.15 1.62 -10.27
CA THR A 25 5.88 0.95 -11.35
C THR A 25 7.04 1.78 -11.87
N CYS A 26 6.85 3.10 -11.90
CA CYS A 26 7.78 4.06 -12.48
C CYS A 26 8.74 4.65 -11.43
N GLY A 27 8.67 4.21 -10.16
CA GLY A 27 9.62 4.60 -9.09
C GLY A 27 9.40 6.00 -8.50
N TYR A 28 8.23 6.60 -8.72
CA TYR A 28 7.85 7.93 -8.23
C TYR A 28 6.87 7.91 -7.05
N CYS A 29 6.62 6.74 -6.45
CA CYS A 29 5.70 6.57 -5.32
C CYS A 29 5.97 7.56 -4.18
N CYS A 30 7.23 7.78 -3.81
CA CYS A 30 7.62 8.70 -2.74
C CYS A 30 7.29 10.19 -3.02
N LEU A 31 6.97 10.55 -4.26
CA LEU A 31 6.55 11.91 -4.64
C LEU A 31 5.03 12.09 -4.55
N THR A 32 4.28 11.01 -4.48
CA THR A 32 2.81 11.04 -4.44
C THR A 32 2.28 10.94 -3.00
N PRO A 33 1.27 11.73 -2.61
CA PRO A 33 0.72 11.69 -1.25
C PRO A 33 0.24 10.31 -0.80
N ALA A 34 -0.29 9.52 -1.74
CA ALA A 34 -0.81 8.18 -1.46
C ALA A 34 0.25 7.19 -0.93
N TYR A 35 1.53 7.38 -1.29
CA TYR A 35 2.62 6.52 -0.85
C TYR A 35 3.65 7.25 0.01
N LYS A 36 3.36 8.52 0.37
CA LYS A 36 4.19 9.36 1.23
C LYS A 36 3.49 9.60 2.57
N CYS A 37 3.46 8.55 3.39
CA CYS A 37 2.93 8.60 4.76
C CYS A 37 4.07 8.71 5.80
N ALA A 38 3.74 9.15 7.01
CA ALA A 38 4.66 9.14 8.14
C ALA A 38 4.51 7.84 8.97
N ASN A 39 5.59 7.44 9.65
CA ASN A 39 5.50 6.42 10.69
C ASN A 39 4.76 6.97 11.92
N LYS A 40 4.22 6.07 12.73
CA LYS A 40 3.62 6.45 14.01
C LYS A 40 4.67 7.04 14.94
N GLN A 41 4.29 8.05 15.73
CA GLN A 41 5.19 8.71 16.68
C GLN A 41 5.69 7.75 17.78
N PHE A 42 4.81 6.82 18.20
CA PHE A 42 5.10 5.79 19.20
C PHE A 42 4.72 4.42 18.63
N PRO A 43 5.59 3.83 17.78
CA PRO A 43 5.36 2.51 17.21
C PRO A 43 5.62 1.43 18.26
N ARG A 44 4.95 0.28 18.15
CA ARG A 44 5.18 -0.91 18.99
C ARG A 44 6.54 -1.55 18.69
N ILE A 45 7.07 -1.31 17.49
CA ILE A 45 8.36 -1.82 17.01
C ILE A 45 9.28 -0.67 16.59
N ALA A 46 10.60 -0.89 16.67
CA ALA A 46 11.57 0.10 16.23
C ALA A 46 11.61 0.16 14.69
N CYS A 47 10.99 1.18 14.09
CA CYS A 47 10.95 1.32 12.62
C CYS A 47 12.35 1.33 11.97
N ALA A 48 13.38 1.82 12.67
CA ALA A 48 14.76 1.85 12.18
C ALA A 48 15.45 0.47 12.13
N ALA A 49 14.91 -0.53 12.84
CA ALA A 49 15.47 -1.88 12.89
C ALA A 49 14.81 -2.85 11.89
N LEU A 50 13.82 -2.38 11.12
CA LEU A 50 13.13 -3.20 10.13
C LEU A 50 14.05 -3.52 8.96
N THR A 51 14.07 -4.80 8.58
CA THR A 51 14.81 -5.29 7.40
C THR A 51 13.83 -5.56 6.25
N SER A 52 14.36 -5.67 5.02
CA SER A 52 13.53 -5.99 3.85
C SER A 52 12.80 -7.33 3.98
N ASP A 53 13.35 -8.29 4.70
CA ASP A 53 12.73 -9.61 4.89
C ASP A 53 11.53 -9.52 5.84
N MET A 54 11.62 -8.69 6.88
CA MET A 54 10.49 -8.40 7.77
C MET A 54 9.33 -7.72 7.03
N CYS A 55 9.60 -6.89 6.03
CA CYS A 55 8.56 -6.32 5.17
C CYS A 55 7.82 -7.40 4.36
N LYS A 56 8.48 -8.51 4.01
CA LYS A 56 7.90 -9.60 3.22
C LYS A 56 7.22 -10.67 4.08
N ASP A 57 7.55 -10.71 5.37
CA ASP A 57 6.99 -11.66 6.31
C ASP A 57 5.51 -11.32 6.60
N PRO A 58 4.56 -12.22 6.28
CA PRO A 58 3.13 -11.98 6.53
C PRO A 58 2.81 -11.81 8.02
N THR A 59 3.64 -12.37 8.92
CA THR A 59 3.50 -12.26 10.37
C THR A 59 3.64 -10.82 10.84
N TRP A 60 4.57 -10.08 10.24
CA TRP A 60 4.87 -8.69 10.63
C TRP A 60 4.10 -7.66 9.82
N LYS A 61 3.58 -8.06 8.66
CA LYS A 61 2.93 -7.17 7.69
C LYS A 61 1.89 -6.23 8.32
N GLN A 62 1.01 -6.75 9.17
CA GLN A 62 -0.01 -5.93 9.85
C GLN A 62 0.60 -4.88 10.79
N ILE A 63 1.51 -5.30 11.67
CA ILE A 63 2.14 -4.41 12.66
C ILE A 63 2.92 -3.30 11.94
N ILE A 64 3.67 -3.67 10.91
CA ILE A 64 4.44 -2.73 10.09
C ILE A 64 3.52 -1.75 9.36
N ALA A 65 2.44 -2.22 8.73
CA ALA A 65 1.51 -1.36 7.99
C ALA A 65 0.81 -0.34 8.90
N GLU A 66 0.62 -0.65 10.17
CA GLU A 66 0.00 0.27 11.15
C GLU A 66 1.03 1.22 11.80
N ASP A 67 2.23 0.75 12.11
CA ASP A 67 3.19 1.49 12.93
C ASP A 67 4.32 2.12 12.13
N CYS A 68 4.86 1.39 11.15
CA CYS A 68 6.01 1.78 10.34
C CYS A 68 5.74 1.71 8.82
N PRO A 69 4.60 2.22 8.31
CA PRO A 69 4.22 2.01 6.92
C PRO A 69 5.17 2.65 5.91
N ASN A 70 5.91 3.69 6.30
CA ASN A 70 6.86 4.36 5.41
C ASN A 70 8.05 3.46 5.04
N ILE A 71 8.52 2.64 5.99
CA ILE A 71 9.73 1.81 5.81
C ILE A 71 9.53 0.71 4.77
N CYS A 72 8.35 0.10 4.76
CA CYS A 72 8.01 -1.01 3.86
C CYS A 72 7.08 -0.61 2.71
N GLY A 73 6.74 0.67 2.56
CA GLY A 73 5.85 1.15 1.49
C GLY A 73 4.37 0.80 1.67
N PHE A 74 3.94 0.52 2.90
CA PHE A 74 2.57 0.09 3.25
C PHE A 74 1.60 1.24 3.52
N CYS A 75 1.91 2.44 3.05
CA CYS A 75 1.10 3.64 3.25
C CYS A 75 -0.37 3.49 2.81
N GLN A 76 -0.65 2.65 1.80
CA GLN A 76 -2.02 2.36 1.37
C GLN A 76 -2.67 1.17 2.08
N GLU A 77 -1.89 0.33 2.78
CA GLU A 77 -2.38 -0.91 3.39
C GLU A 77 -2.86 -0.73 4.83
N GLY A 78 -2.25 0.19 5.58
CA GLY A 78 -2.60 0.47 6.99
C GLY A 78 -4.06 0.91 7.19
N GLU A 79 -4.68 1.51 6.17
CA GLU A 79 -6.07 1.98 6.23
C GLU A 79 -7.08 0.83 5.98
N ILE A 80 -6.72 -0.16 5.16
CA ILE A 80 -7.59 -1.30 4.82
C ILE A 80 -7.74 -2.25 6.02
N HIS A 81 -6.70 -2.41 6.83
CA HIS A 81 -6.76 -3.23 8.05
C HIS A 81 -7.59 -2.60 9.16
N LYS A 82 -7.56 -1.27 9.33
CA LYS A 82 -8.47 -0.58 10.25
C LYS A 82 -9.93 -0.81 9.87
N VAL A 83 -10.23 -0.84 8.57
CA VAL A 83 -11.56 -1.19 8.07
C VAL A 83 -11.89 -2.64 8.40
N PHE A 84 -10.96 -3.60 8.22
CA PHE A 84 -11.21 -5.00 8.58
C PHE A 84 -11.36 -5.23 10.09
N LEU A 85 -10.60 -4.57 10.96
CA LEU A 85 -10.75 -4.67 12.42
C LEU A 85 -12.06 -4.01 12.88
N ARG A 86 -12.42 -2.85 12.33
CA ARG A 86 -13.74 -2.24 12.57
C ARG A 86 -14.87 -3.11 12.03
N LEU A 87 -14.68 -3.75 10.87
CA LEU A 87 -15.61 -4.78 10.40
C LEU A 87 -15.56 -6.04 11.27
N SER A 88 -14.45 -6.38 11.92
CA SER A 88 -14.34 -7.58 12.77
C SER A 88 -15.05 -7.39 14.11
N LEU A 89 -15.02 -6.18 14.66
CA LEU A 89 -15.90 -5.77 15.77
C LEU A 89 -17.37 -5.64 15.33
N ALA A 90 -17.63 -5.37 14.05
CA ALA A 90 -18.97 -5.45 13.45
C ALA A 90 -19.33 -6.82 12.84
N LYS A 91 -18.43 -7.82 12.91
CA LYS A 91 -18.61 -9.20 12.38
C LYS A 91 -18.83 -10.23 13.49
N PHE A 92 -19.11 -9.81 14.72
CA PHE A 92 -19.97 -10.62 15.61
C PHE A 92 -21.46 -10.46 15.23
N LYS A 93 -21.73 -10.56 13.92
CA LYS A 93 -23.00 -10.87 13.26
C LYS A 93 -22.69 -11.20 11.79
N VAL A 94 -21.78 -12.16 11.58
CA VAL A 94 -21.83 -12.97 10.35
C VAL A 94 -23.10 -13.81 10.45
N THR A 95 -24.24 -13.25 10.06
CA THR A 95 -25.40 -14.07 9.71
C THR A 95 -25.04 -14.75 8.39
N THR A 96 -24.70 -16.03 8.51
CA THR A 96 -24.63 -17.00 7.43
C THR A 96 -25.81 -16.86 6.48
N ASN A 97 -25.56 -16.40 5.26
CA ASN A 97 -26.38 -16.80 4.11
C ASN A 97 -25.46 -17.43 3.08
N SER A 98 -24.99 -18.62 3.47
CA SER A 98 -24.41 -19.60 2.56
C SER A 98 -25.54 -20.20 1.73
N THR A 99 -25.21 -20.60 0.50
CA THR A 99 -25.98 -21.46 -0.41
C THR A 99 -27.06 -20.81 -1.28
N GLN A 100 -26.64 -20.01 -2.27
CA GLN A 100 -27.25 -20.09 -3.61
C GLN A 100 -26.70 -21.37 -4.27
N LEU A 101 -27.30 -22.52 -3.91
CA LEU A 101 -27.04 -23.79 -4.58
C LEU A 101 -27.85 -23.79 -5.86
N ARG A 102 -27.14 -23.65 -6.99
CA ARG A 102 -27.66 -23.94 -8.32
C ARG A 102 -28.25 -25.36 -8.32
N LEU A 103 -29.53 -25.49 -8.65
CA LEU A 103 -30.06 -26.65 -9.34
C LEU A 103 -31.08 -26.15 -10.37
N ALA A 104 -30.62 -26.00 -11.60
CA ALA A 104 -31.45 -25.92 -12.79
C ALA A 104 -31.10 -27.15 -13.62
N LEU A 105 -31.85 -28.23 -13.40
CA LEU A 105 -32.16 -29.29 -14.35
C LEU A 105 -33.62 -29.64 -14.17
#